data_AF-A0A2D6Q271-F1
#
_entry.id   AF-A0A2D6Q271-F1
#
_cell.length_a   1.000
_cell.length_b   1.000
_cell.length_c   1.000
_cell.angle_alpha   90.00
_cell.angle_beta   90.00
_cell.angle_gamma   90.00
#
_symmetry.space_group_name_H-M   'P 1'
#
loop_
_entity.id
_entity.type
_entity.pdbx_description
1 polymer ?
#
loop_
_entity_poly.entity_id
_entity_poly.type
_entity_poly.pdbx_seq_one_letter_code
_entity_poly.pdbx_strand_id
1 'polypeptide(L)'
;MASRELISPRLPNPPLDFDHRYMVDLVRALELYINQEANPGQMRGTKITLTNLPTSAVGLEIGNLYRVIEQVKIVVLDVAAPDGTSGTGAVGSVTVTTS
;
A
#
# COMPACT_ATOMS: atom_id res chain seq x y z
N MET A 1 3.56 -8.28 -6.73
CA MET A 1 2.49 -9.24 -6.38
C MET A 1 3.13 -10.39 -5.62
N ALA A 2 2.73 -10.64 -4.38
CA ALA A 2 3.31 -11.68 -3.54
C ALA A 2 2.46 -12.94 -3.67
N SER A 3 2.94 -13.88 -4.49
CA SER A 3 2.33 -15.18 -4.69
C SER A 3 2.74 -16.13 -3.57
N ARG A 4 1.74 -16.62 -2.83
CA ARG A 4 1.85 -17.85 -2.05
C ARG A 4 1.90 -19.01 -3.03
N GLU A 5 3.11 -19.46 -3.37
CA GLU A 5 3.46 -20.73 -4.02
C GLU A 5 2.44 -21.34 -5.02
N LEU A 6 1.75 -20.51 -5.81
CA LEU A 6 0.96 -21.01 -6.93
C LEU A 6 1.89 -21.04 -8.13
N ILE A 7 2.09 -22.23 -8.67
CA ILE A 7 2.81 -22.44 -9.92
C ILE A 7 2.15 -21.55 -10.97
N SER A 8 2.91 -20.59 -11.52
CA SER A 8 2.39 -19.71 -12.58
C SER A 8 1.91 -20.56 -13.75
N PRO A 9 0.67 -20.38 -14.23
CA PRO A 9 0.17 -21.10 -15.38
C PRO A 9 1.08 -20.84 -16.57
N ARG A 10 1.46 -21.91 -17.26
CA ARG A 10 2.18 -21.82 -18.54
C ARG A 10 1.14 -21.68 -19.64
N LEU A 11 1.32 -20.71 -20.52
CA LEU A 11 0.50 -20.60 -21.72
C LEU A 11 0.88 -21.75 -22.67
N PRO A 12 -0.11 -22.39 -23.32
CA PRO A 12 0.16 -23.44 -24.30
C PRO A 12 0.88 -22.85 -25.52
N ASN A 13 1.71 -23.67 -26.17
CA ASN A 13 2.46 -23.24 -27.36
C ASN A 13 1.50 -23.19 -28.57
N PRO A 14 1.55 -22.13 -29.41
CA PRO A 14 0.60 -21.98 -30.50
C PRO A 14 0.75 -23.09 -31.55
N PRO A 15 -0.33 -23.74 -31.97
CA PRO A 15 -0.33 -24.63 -33.12
C PRO A 15 -0.19 -23.83 -34.42
N LEU A 16 0.31 -24.48 -35.48
CA LEU A 16 0.47 -23.87 -36.80
C LEU A 16 -0.89 -23.62 -37.48
N ASP A 17 -1.85 -24.50 -37.20
CA ASP A 17 -3.22 -24.43 -37.68
C ASP A 17 -4.18 -24.12 -36.54
N PHE A 18 -5.35 -23.59 -36.89
CA PHE A 18 -6.40 -23.31 -35.92
C PHE A 18 -6.96 -24.60 -35.31
N ASP A 19 -6.83 -24.73 -33.98
CA ASP A 19 -7.39 -25.84 -33.20
C ASP A 19 -8.32 -25.29 -32.10
N HIS A 20 -9.57 -25.76 -32.10
CA HIS A 20 -10.55 -25.44 -31.05
C HIS A 20 -10.08 -25.87 -29.66
N ARG A 21 -9.37 -26.99 -29.54
CA ARG A 21 -8.86 -27.48 -28.25
C ARG A 21 -7.83 -26.52 -27.67
N TYR A 22 -6.92 -26.04 -28.52
CA TYR A 22 -5.94 -25.04 -28.13
C TYR A 22 -6.60 -23.73 -27.64
N MET A 23 -7.67 -23.27 -28.29
CA MET A 23 -8.40 -22.09 -27.80
C MET A 23 -9.05 -22.30 -26.42
N VAL A 24 -9.64 -23.46 -26.18
CA VAL A 24 -10.22 -23.79 -24.87
C VAL A 24 -9.13 -23.81 -23.78
N ASP A 25 -7.97 -24.40 -24.08
CA ASP A 25 -6.86 -24.47 -23.13
C ASP A 25 -6.24 -23.09 -22.86
N LEU A 26 -6.14 -22.22 -23.88
CA LEU A 26 -5.68 -20.85 -23.72
C LEU A 26 -6.62 -20.04 -22.83
N VAL A 27 -7.93 -20.09 -23.09
CA VAL A 27 -8.94 -19.40 -22.26
C VAL A 27 -8.86 -19.88 -20.80
N ARG A 28 -8.74 -21.19 -20.59
CA ARG A 28 -8.63 -21.77 -19.24
C ARG A 28 -7.35 -21.34 -18.51
N ALA A 29 -6.21 -21.30 -19.21
CA ALA A 29 -4.96 -20.80 -18.64
C ALA A 29 -5.04 -19.32 -18.28
N LEU A 30 -5.74 -18.52 -19.09
CA LEU A 30 -5.97 -17.10 -18.86
C LEU A 30 -6.90 -16.86 -17.67
N GLU A 31 -8.00 -17.61 -17.56
CA GLU A 31 -8.89 -17.56 -16.40
C GLU A 31 -8.17 -17.91 -15.10
N LEU A 32 -7.30 -18.93 -15.11
CA LEU A 32 -6.48 -19.26 -13.95
C LEU A 32 -5.56 -18.11 -13.57
N TYR A 33 -4.91 -17.49 -14.57
CA TYR A 33 -4.02 -16.35 -14.34
C TYR A 33 -4.77 -15.14 -13.76
N ILE A 34 -5.93 -14.78 -14.33
CA ILE A 34 -6.76 -13.68 -13.84
C ILE A 34 -7.23 -13.96 -12.42
N ASN A 35 -7.65 -15.19 -12.10
CA ASN A 35 -8.04 -15.56 -10.74
C ASN A 35 -6.86 -15.51 -9.76
N GLN A 36 -5.64 -15.81 -10.21
CA GLN A 36 -4.43 -15.66 -9.38
C GLN A 36 -4.09 -14.19 -9.11
N GLU A 37 -4.30 -13.31 -10.09
CA GLU A 37 -4.09 -11.87 -9.93
C GLU A 37 -5.17 -11.23 -9.05
N ALA A 38 -6.44 -11.58 -9.28
CA ALA A 38 -7.60 -11.04 -8.59
C ALA A 38 -7.77 -11.55 -7.15
N ASN A 39 -7.05 -12.62 -6.76
CA ASN A 39 -6.94 -13.07 -5.39
C ASN A 39 -5.59 -12.64 -4.80
N PRO A 40 -5.40 -11.35 -4.43
CA PRO A 40 -4.20 -10.89 -3.76
C PRO A 40 -4.14 -11.58 -2.38
N GLY A 41 -3.42 -12.69 -2.32
CA GLY A 41 -3.10 -13.37 -1.09
C GLY A 41 -2.25 -12.48 -0.16
N GLN A 42 -2.00 -12.97 1.05
CA GLN A 42 -1.18 -12.27 2.04
C GLN A 42 0.20 -11.92 1.46
N MET A 43 0.56 -10.63 1.50
CA MET A 43 1.84 -10.16 0.99
C MET A 43 2.95 -10.40 2.01
N ARG A 44 3.87 -11.34 1.71
CA ARG A 44 5.09 -11.54 2.49
C ARG A 44 6.31 -11.15 1.67
N GLY A 45 6.79 -9.92 1.89
CA GLY A 45 8.03 -9.42 1.30
C GLY A 45 9.14 -9.33 2.35
N THR A 46 10.37 -9.68 1.98
CA THR A 46 11.56 -9.47 2.83
C THR A 46 12.01 -8.01 2.82
N LYS A 47 11.70 -7.26 1.75
CA LYS A 47 11.92 -5.82 1.65
C LYS A 47 10.75 -5.17 0.92
N ILE A 48 10.13 -4.18 1.54
CA ILE A 48 9.00 -3.42 1.00
C ILE A 48 9.36 -1.95 1.08
N THR A 49 9.31 -1.23 -0.04
CA THR A 49 9.56 0.21 -0.12
C THR A 49 8.26 0.90 -0.48
N LEU A 50 7.69 1.66 0.47
CA LEU A 50 6.48 2.47 0.27
C LEU A 50 6.91 3.92 -0.05
N THR A 51 6.87 4.29 -1.33
CA THR A 51 7.48 5.54 -1.83
C THR A 51 6.61 6.78 -1.66
N ASN A 52 5.33 6.64 -1.28
CA ASN A 52 4.42 7.77 -1.14
C ASN A 52 3.43 7.59 0.02
N LEU A 53 3.95 7.37 1.22
CA LEU A 53 3.13 7.33 2.44
C LEU A 53 2.70 8.76 2.85
N PRO A 54 1.40 9.01 3.02
CA PRO A 54 0.89 10.25 3.61
C PRO A 54 1.51 10.48 5.00
N THR A 55 1.77 11.74 5.37
CA THR A 55 2.37 12.07 6.69
C THR A 55 1.36 12.34 7.80
N SER A 56 0.07 12.32 7.45
CA SER A 56 -1.06 12.65 8.32
C SER A 56 -2.16 11.62 8.14
N ALA A 57 -3.03 11.47 9.13
CA ALA A 57 -4.26 10.69 9.04
C ALA A 57 -5.48 11.51 8.55
N VAL A 58 -5.33 12.83 8.38
CA VAL A 58 -6.45 13.72 8.01
C VAL A 58 -6.92 13.43 6.59
N GLY A 59 -8.21 13.14 6.42
CA GLY A 59 -8.85 12.92 5.12
C GLY A 59 -8.60 11.54 4.51
N LEU A 60 -8.03 10.59 5.27
CA LEU A 60 -7.82 9.20 4.83
C LEU A 60 -8.93 8.28 5.30
N GLU A 61 -9.28 7.31 4.46
CA GLU A 61 -10.20 6.23 4.81
C GLU A 61 -9.59 5.28 5.87
N ILE A 62 -10.48 4.62 6.63
CA ILE A 62 -10.10 3.64 7.64
C ILE A 62 -9.34 2.50 6.98
N GLY A 63 -8.23 2.08 7.59
CA GLY A 63 -7.37 1.02 7.05
C GLY A 63 -6.23 1.52 6.16
N ASN A 64 -6.20 2.80 5.80
CA ASN A 64 -5.07 3.36 5.07
C ASN A 64 -3.82 3.46 5.95
N LEU A 65 -2.66 3.25 5.33
CA LEU A 65 -1.35 3.44 5.98
C LEU A 65 -0.92 4.89 5.83
N TYR A 66 -0.36 5.42 6.91
CA TYR A 66 0.26 6.74 6.94
C TYR A 66 1.52 6.68 7.81
N ARG A 67 2.41 7.65 7.64
CA ARG A 67 3.67 7.74 8.38
C ARG A 67 3.63 8.92 9.33
N VAL A 68 3.89 8.68 10.60
CA VAL A 68 4.18 9.75 11.57
C VAL A 68 5.65 9.65 11.92
N ILE A 69 6.45 10.62 11.48
CA ILE A 69 7.90 10.67 11.73
C ILE A 69 8.57 9.38 11.19
N GLU A 70 9.00 8.47 12.06
CA GLU A 70 9.68 7.22 11.73
C GLU A 70 8.78 5.98 11.87
N GLN A 71 7.50 6.15 12.23
CA GLN A 71 6.55 5.07 12.45
C GLN A 71 5.52 4.98 11.34
N VAL A 72 5.28 3.78 10.82
CA VAL A 72 4.13 3.48 9.97
C VAL A 72 2.94 3.14 10.87
N LYS A 73 1.83 3.84 10.66
CA LYS A 73 0.57 3.69 11.40
C LYS A 73 -0.58 3.42 10.43
N ILE A 74 -1.67 2.87 10.95
CA ILE A 74 -2.90 2.61 10.22
C ILE A 74 -4.02 3.48 10.77
N VAL A 75 -4.89 4.00 9.90
CA VAL A 75 -6.06 4.78 10.32
C VAL A 75 -7.08 3.82 10.95
N VAL A 76 -7.41 4.06 12.22
CA VAL A 76 -8.43 3.31 12.97
C VAL A 76 -9.53 4.29 13.36
N LEU A 77 -10.78 3.82 13.36
CA LEU A 77 -11.93 4.59 13.81
C LEU A 77 -11.78 4.94 15.31
N ASP A 78 -12.22 6.15 15.70
CA ASP A 78 -12.16 6.70 17.06
C ASP A 78 -10.75 6.86 17.66
N VAL A 79 -9.68 6.83 16.84
CA VAL A 79 -8.32 7.15 17.29
C VAL A 79 -7.94 8.56 16.84
N ALA A 80 -7.76 9.45 17.80
CA ALA A 80 -7.29 10.81 17.53
C ALA A 80 -5.79 10.80 17.16
N ALA A 81 -5.47 11.15 15.91
CA ALA A 81 -4.13 11.45 15.45
C ALA A 81 -4.06 12.87 14.85
N PRO A 82 -4.29 13.92 15.67
CA PRO A 82 -4.22 15.30 15.20
C PRO A 82 -2.78 15.65 14.81
N ASP A 83 -2.61 16.30 13.66
CA ASP A 83 -1.32 16.91 13.31
C ASP A 83 -1.07 18.07 14.28
N GLY A 84 -0.01 17.95 15.08
CA GLY A 84 0.30 18.92 16.12
C GLY A 84 0.44 20.34 15.55
N THR A 85 -0.10 21.32 16.29
CA THR A 85 0.02 22.74 15.96
C THR A 85 1.28 23.31 16.63
N SER A 86 2.30 23.71 15.86
CA SER A 86 3.47 24.40 16.41
C SER A 86 3.24 25.92 16.47
N GLY A 87 3.19 26.48 17.68
CA GLY A 87 3.12 27.93 17.91
C GLY A 87 4.45 28.46 18.44
N THR A 88 4.99 29.51 17.82
CA THR A 88 6.17 30.24 18.34
C THR A 88 5.68 31.36 19.26
N GLY A 89 5.93 31.25 20.57
CA GLY A 89 5.67 32.31 21.53
C GLY A 89 6.92 33.17 21.77
N ALA A 90 6.84 34.48 21.56
CA ALA A 90 7.90 35.41 21.91
C ALA A 90 7.82 35.78 23.40
N VAL A 91 8.85 35.47 24.19
CA VAL A 91 9.01 35.96 25.57
C VAL A 91 9.91 37.18 25.55
N GLY A 92 9.35 38.36 25.85
CA GLY A 92 10.11 39.60 25.99
C GLY A 92 10.73 39.73 27.39
N SER A 93 12.00 40.11 27.48
CA SER A 93 12.64 40.46 28.74
C SER A 93 12.46 41.95 29.06
N VAL A 94 12.08 42.26 30.30
CA VAL A 94 12.01 43.62 30.81
C VAL A 94 13.21 43.84 31.73
N THR A 95 14.09 44.76 31.34
CA THR A 95 15.20 45.20 32.20
C THR A 95 14.71 46.40 33.01
N VAL A 96 14.69 46.27 34.34
CA VAL A 96 14.39 47.39 35.26
C VAL A 96 15.70 47.98 35.74
N THR A 97 15.91 49.27 35.51
CA THR A 97 17.04 50.03 36.05
C THR A 97 16.56 50.81 37.27
N THR A 98 17.10 50.51 38.44
CA THR A 98 16.90 51.32 39.65
C THR A 98 18.05 52.30 39.79
N SER A 99 17.71 53.56 40.06
CA SER A 99 18.59 54.75 40.14
C SER A 99 19.56 54.73 41.30
#